data_AF-A0A2H5ZQ07-F1
#
_entry.id   AF-A0A2H5ZQ07-F1
#
_cell.length_a   1.000
_cell.length_b   1.000
_cell.length_c   1.000
_cell.angle_alpha   90.00
_cell.angle_beta   90.00
_cell.angle_gamma   90.00
#
_symmetry.space_group_name_H-M   'P 1'
#
loop_
_entity.id
_entity.type
_entity.pdbx_description
1 polymer ?
#
loop_
_entity_poly.entity_id
_entity_poly.type
_entity_poly.pdbx_seq_one_letter_code
_entity_poly.pdbx_strand_id
1 'polypeptide(L)' 'MAKAYCSDAYRMVAGEGIQIHGGIGFTWEHDMHLYFKRAKASEVTFGDATWNRELVAREVLDKPDFVDATI' A
#
# COMPACT_ATOMS: atom_id res chain seq x y z
N MET A 1 1.87 10.01 -2.72
CA MET A 1 0.63 9.54 -2.05
C MET A 1 -0.01 8.34 -2.72
N ALA A 2 -0.24 8.36 -4.04
CA ALA A 2 -0.92 7.27 -4.76
C ALA A 2 -0.34 5.88 -4.46
N LYS A 3 1.00 5.71 -4.54
CA LYS A 3 1.67 4.43 -4.22
C LYS A 3 1.30 3.94 -2.82
N ALA A 4 1.54 4.74 -1.78
CA ALA A 4 1.28 4.36 -0.39
C ALA A 4 -0.18 3.94 -0.18
N TYR A 5 -1.12 4.75 -0.69
CA TYR A 5 -2.55 4.48 -0.57
C TYR A 5 -2.96 3.17 -1.28
N CYS A 6 -2.58 3.00 -2.54
CA CYS A 6 -2.91 1.78 -3.30
C CYS A 6 -2.25 0.54 -2.69
N SER A 7 -1.04 0.68 -2.14
CA SER A 7 -0.33 -0.40 -1.45
C SER A 7 -1.09 -0.87 -0.20
N ASP A 8 -1.57 0.07 0.62
CA ASP A 8 -2.36 -0.24 1.81
C ASP A 8 -3.69 -0.90 1.47
N ALA A 9 -4.38 -0.36 0.46
CA ALA A 9 -5.63 -0.92 -0.04
C ALA A 9 -5.45 -2.33 -0.60
N TYR A 10 -4.42 -2.56 -1.41
CA TYR A 10 -4.18 -3.88 -1.99
C TYR A 10 -3.83 -4.91 -0.91
N ARG A 11 -3.00 -4.54 0.07
CA ARG A 11 -2.71 -5.40 1.23
C ARG A 11 -3.98 -5.78 1.98
N MET A 12 -4.85 -4.81 2.27
CA MET A 12 -6.12 -5.05 2.97
C MET A 12 -7.02 -6.00 2.18
N VAL A 13 -7.36 -5.64 0.94
CA VAL A 13 -8.31 -6.40 0.12
C VAL A 13 -7.79 -7.80 -0.20
N ALA A 14 -6.48 -7.95 -0.47
CA ALA A 14 -5.91 -9.26 -0.71
C ALA A 14 -5.85 -10.13 0.55
N GLY A 15 -5.64 -9.53 1.73
CA GLY A 15 -5.73 -10.23 3.01
C GLY A 15 -7.15 -10.70 3.32
N GLU A 16 -8.14 -9.83 3.15
CA GLU A 16 -9.56 -10.15 3.35
C GLU A 16 -10.03 -11.21 2.34
N GLY A 17 -9.62 -11.10 1.08
CA GLY A 17 -9.94 -12.09 0.06
C GLY A 17 -9.47 -13.49 0.45
N ILE A 18 -8.27 -13.63 1.02
CA ILE A 18 -7.80 -14.92 1.56
C ILE A 18 -8.74 -15.44 2.66
N GLN A 19 -9.14 -14.57 3.60
CA GLN A 19 -10.02 -14.98 4.70
C GLN A 19 -11.42 -15.38 4.24
N ILE A 20 -11.99 -14.65 3.26
CA ILE A 20 -13.31 -14.95 2.69
C ILE A 20 -13.34 -16.32 2.01
N HIS A 21 -12.29 -16.68 1.27
CA HIS A 21 -12.22 -17.97 0.59
C HIS A 21 -11.84 -19.10 1.56
N GLY A 22 -11.22 -18.79 2.69
CA GLY A 22 -10.72 -19.80 3.63
C GLY A 22 -9.59 -20.62 3.01
N GLY A 23 -9.53 -21.92 3.33
CA GLY A 23 -8.43 -22.80 2.94
C GLY A 23 -8.18 -22.85 1.42
N ILE A 24 -9.23 -22.86 0.60
CA ILE A 24 -9.11 -22.89 -0.88
C ILE A 24 -8.43 -21.63 -1.42
N GLY A 25 -8.51 -20.52 -0.68
CA GLY A 25 -7.81 -19.28 -1.03
C GLY A 25 -6.28 -19.43 -1.08
N PHE A 26 -5.73 -20.48 -0.47
CA PHE A 26 -4.30 -20.82 -0.45
C PHE A 26 -3.92 -22.04 -1.30
N THR A 27 -4.85 -22.62 -2.05
CA THR A 27 -4.60 -23.80 -2.91
C THR A 27 -4.54 -23.42 -4.40
N TRP A 28 -4.25 -24.40 -5.27
CA TRP A 28 -4.11 -24.19 -6.72
C TRP A 28 -5.44 -24.05 -7.45
N GLU A 29 -6.53 -24.43 -6.79
CA GLU A 29 -7.90 -24.40 -7.31
C GLU A 29 -8.48 -22.99 -7.31
N HIS A 30 -7.84 -22.03 -6.63
CA HIS A 30 -8.28 -20.63 -6.61
C HIS A 30 -7.11 -19.63 -6.67
N ASP A 31 -7.22 -18.60 -7.50
CA ASP A 31 -6.13 -17.64 -7.75
C ASP A 31 -5.87 -16.63 -6.62
N MET A 32 -6.64 -16.67 -5.53
CA MET A 32 -6.57 -15.66 -4.46
C MET A 32 -5.16 -15.55 -3.86
N HIS A 33 -4.47 -16.68 -3.69
CA HIS A 33 -3.10 -16.74 -3.22
C HIS A 33 -2.11 -15.99 -4.13
N LEU A 34 -2.36 -15.88 -5.44
CA LEU A 34 -1.54 -15.08 -6.36
C LEU A 34 -1.64 -13.59 -6.05
N TYR A 35 -2.86 -13.09 -5.80
CA TYR A 35 -3.09 -11.69 -5.44
C TYR A 35 -2.51 -11.34 -4.08
N PHE A 36 -2.63 -12.23 -3.09
CA PHE A 36 -1.99 -12.04 -1.79
C PHE A 36 -0.46 -11.94 -1.90
N LYS A 37 0.17 -12.88 -2.61
CA LYS A 37 1.63 -12.84 -2.86
C LYS A 37 2.06 -11.56 -3.59
N ARG A 38 1.29 -11.12 -4.59
CA ARG A 38 1.55 -9.87 -5.33
C ARG A 38 1.39 -8.64 -4.45
N ALA A 39 0.38 -8.59 -3.57
CA ALA A 39 0.21 -7.50 -2.62
C ALA A 39 1.42 -7.39 -1.69
N LYS A 40 1.87 -8.51 -1.11
CA LYS A 40 3.07 -8.56 -0.26
C LYS A 40 4.34 -8.11 -0.98
N ALA A 41 4.55 -8.53 -2.22
CA ALA A 41 5.69 -8.07 -3.02
C ALA A 41 5.60 -6.56 -3.34
N SER A 42 4.40 -6.06 -3.64
CA SER A 42 4.17 -4.65 -3.99
C SER A 42 4.36 -3.69 -2.82
N GLU A 43 4.19 -4.16 -1.58
CA GLU A 43 4.41 -3.34 -0.37
C GLU A 43 5.80 -2.72 -0.34
N VAL A 44 6.84 -3.48 -0.71
CA VAL A 44 8.24 -3.01 -0.66
C VAL A 44 8.78 -2.53 -2.01
N THR A 45 8.08 -2.86 -3.10
CA THR A 45 8.50 -2.44 -4.45
C THR A 45 8.34 -0.93 -4.59
N PHE A 46 9.36 -0.26 -5.11
CA PHE A 46 9.44 1.21 -5.26
C PHE A 46 9.30 1.98 -3.93
N GLY A 47 9.85 1.41 -2.85
CA GLY A 47 9.80 1.96 -1.49
C GLY A 47 8.49 1.64 -0.79
N ASP A 48 8.51 1.51 0.54
CA ASP A 48 7.32 1.16 1.30
C ASP A 48 6.31 2.31 1.47
N ALA A 49 5.19 2.05 2.14
CA ALA A 49 4.16 3.05 2.37
C ALA A 49 4.66 4.22 3.23
N THR A 50 5.50 3.95 4.24
CA THR A 50 6.09 4.96 5.11
C THR A 50 6.99 5.89 4.31
N TRP A 51 7.95 5.32 3.56
CA TRP A 51 8.85 6.05 2.67
C TRP A 51 8.08 6.97 1.71
N ASN A 52 7.04 6.45 1.06
CA ASN A 52 6.23 7.23 0.13
C ASN A 52 5.41 8.35 0.80
N ARG A 53 5.01 8.18 2.07
CA ARG A 53 4.34 9.24 2.85
C ARG A 53 5.34 10.30 3.30
N GLU A 54 6.53 9.91 3.73
CA GLU A 54 7.61 10.83 4.10
C GLU A 54 8.06 11.70 2.93
N LEU A 55 8.20 11.11 1.72
CA LEU A 55 8.50 11.88 0.51
C LEU A 55 7.48 12.97 0.23
N VAL A 56 6.19 12.69 0.45
CA VAL A 56 5.11 13.66 0.27
C VAL A 56 5.14 14.69 1.40
N ALA A 57 5.31 14.26 2.64
CA ALA A 57 5.38 15.14 3.79
C ALA A 57 6.48 16.19 3.59
N ARG A 58 7.68 15.76 3.18
CA ARG A 58 8.78 16.67 2.84
C ARG A 58 8.41 17.64 1.73
N GLU A 59 7.76 17.16 0.68
CA GLU A 59 7.43 17.99 -0.48
C GLU A 59 6.30 19.01 -0.22
N VAL A 60 5.39 18.71 0.70
CA VAL A 60 4.20 19.53 0.99
C VAL A 60 4.40 20.41 2.22
N LEU A 61 5.05 19.89 3.27
CA LEU A 61 5.17 20.56 4.57
C LEU A 61 6.50 21.32 4.73
N ASP A 62 7.60 20.80 4.17
CA ASP A 62 8.92 21.41 4.36
C ASP A 62 9.25 22.47 3.29
N LYS A 63 8.32 22.74 2.36
CA LYS A 63 8.50 23.82 1.38
C LYS A 63 8.24 25.19 2.01
N PRO A 64 9.12 26.18 1.78
CA PRO A 64 8.99 27.52 2.36
C PRO A 64 7.67 28.20 2.02
N ASP A 65 7.14 27.96 0.82
CA ASP A 65 5.86 28.51 0.33
C ASP A 65 4.65 28.15 1.20
N PHE A 66 4.72 27.05 1.97
CA PHE A 66 3.63 26.57 2.82
C PHE A 66 3.73 27.12 4.26
N VAL A 67 4.95 27.40 4.72
CA VAL A 67 5.22 27.92 6.07
C VAL A 67 4.84 29.40 6.18
N ASP A 68 5.03 30.17 5.10
CA ASP A 68 4.67 31.61 5.03
C ASP A 68 3.16 31.86 4.92
N ALA A 69 2.34 30.86 4.56
CA ALA A 69 0.89 31.01 4.48
C ALA A 69 0.15 30.82 5.82
N THR A 70 0.88 30.45 6.88
CA THR A 70 0.31 30.07 8.20
C THR A 70 0.72 31.01 9.34
N ILE A 71 1.43 32.12 9.04
CA ILE A 71 1.75 33.20 10.00
C ILE A 71 1.09 34.51 9.59
#